data_AF-A0A0R3WZ19-F1
#
_entry.id   AF-A0A0R3WZ19-F1
#
_cell.length_a   1.000
_cell.length_b   1.000
_cell.length_c   1.000
_cell.angle_alpha   90.00
_cell.angle_beta   90.00
_cell.angle_gamma   90.00
#
_symmetry.space_group_name_H-M   'P 1'
#
loop_
_entity.id
_entity.type
_entity.pdbx_description
1 polymer ?
#
loop_
_entity_poly.entity_id
_entity_poly.type
_entity_poly.pdbx_seq_one_letter_code
_entity_poly.pdbx_strand_id
1 'polypeptide(L)'
;MVKLTIDLVEGAMQYTNPLRDRELDLRGYKVPAIENLGSTLDQFDTIDFTDNEIRKLDGFPLLQRLKSLIMTGNKVLRYNRFNRDTTIIRIGEDL
;
A
#
# COMPACT_ATOMS: atom_id res chain seq x y z
N MET A 1 -13.13 9.37 -9.20
CA MET A 1 -12.21 8.32 -8.74
C MET A 1 -10.80 8.90 -8.81
N VAL A 2 -10.08 8.90 -7.70
CA VAL A 2 -8.73 9.50 -7.60
C VAL A 2 -7.70 8.48 -8.08
N LYS A 3 -6.69 8.92 -8.83
CA LYS A 3 -5.56 8.07 -9.23
C LYS A 3 -4.44 8.18 -8.20
N LEU A 4 -3.67 7.11 -8.01
CA LEU A 4 -2.51 7.15 -7.13
C LEU A 4 -1.34 7.78 -7.91
N THR A 5 -1.29 9.11 -8.00
CA THR A 5 -0.26 9.83 -8.76
C THR A 5 1.08 9.86 -8.02
N ILE A 6 2.16 10.15 -8.75
CA ILE A 6 3.50 10.36 -8.16
C ILE A 6 3.45 11.45 -7.08
N ASP A 7 2.87 12.61 -7.41
CA ASP A 7 2.72 13.73 -6.46
C ASP A 7 1.96 13.35 -5.19
N LEU A 8 0.97 12.46 -5.29
CA LEU A 8 0.22 11.95 -4.13
C LEU A 8 1.13 11.09 -3.25
N VAL A 9 1.89 10.17 -3.86
CA VAL A 9 2.82 9.29 -3.14
C VAL A 9 3.92 10.10 -2.46
N GLU A 10 4.49 11.09 -3.14
CA GLU A 10 5.57 11.92 -2.61
C GLU A 10 5.08 12.92 -1.55
N GLY A 11 3.84 13.40 -1.67
CA GLY A 11 3.22 14.32 -0.73
C GLY A 11 2.51 13.65 0.46
N ALA A 12 2.40 12.32 0.46
CA ALA A 12 1.73 11.57 1.52
C ALA A 12 2.47 11.65 2.86
N MET A 13 1.72 11.49 3.95
CA MET A 13 2.30 11.53 5.29
C MET A 13 3.22 10.31 5.49
N GLN A 14 4.38 10.56 6.09
CA GLN A 14 5.36 9.53 6.39
C GLN A 14 5.84 9.66 7.83
N TYR A 15 5.96 8.53 8.52
CA TYR A 15 6.37 8.51 9.92
C TYR A 15 6.96 7.15 10.31
N THR A 16 7.53 7.07 11.51
CA THR A 16 7.92 5.79 12.11
C THR A 16 6.75 5.27 12.94
N ASN A 17 6.22 4.11 12.60
CA ASN A 17 5.07 3.53 13.28
C ASN A 17 5.47 2.87 14.62
N PRO A 18 4.52 2.39 15.44
CA PRO A 18 4.82 1.78 16.74
C PRO A 18 5.72 0.52 16.69
N LEU A 19 5.80 -0.14 15.53
CA LEU A 19 6.71 -1.28 15.30
C LEU A 19 8.11 -0.84 14.88
N ARG A 20 8.37 0.47 14.84
CA ARG A 20 9.61 1.11 14.35
C ARG A 20 9.87 0.92 12.85
N ASP A 21 8.83 0.61 12.09
CA ASP A 21 8.87 0.56 10.64
C ASP A 21 8.66 1.97 10.06
N ARG A 22 9.34 2.29 8.96
CA ARG A 22 9.02 3.51 8.20
C ARG A 22 7.75 3.27 7.40
N GLU A 23 6.71 4.01 7.72
CA GLU A 23 5.36 3.86 7.16
C GLU A 23 5.02 5.02 6.21
N LEU A 24 4.42 4.66 5.08
CA LEU A 24 3.79 5.60 4.15
C LEU A 24 2.26 5.51 4.31
N ASP A 25 1.64 6.63 4.66
CA ASP A 25 0.19 6.73 4.88
C ASP A 25 -0.52 7.14 3.58
N LEU A 26 -1.21 6.17 2.97
CA LEU A 26 -2.06 6.37 1.79
C LEU A 26 -3.54 6.15 2.13
N ARG A 27 -3.95 6.46 3.36
CA ARG A 27 -5.33 6.21 3.83
C ARG A 27 -6.35 7.12 3.16
N GLY A 28 -7.53 6.56 2.87
CA GLY A 28 -8.75 7.34 2.57
C GLY A 28 -8.80 8.09 1.24
N TYR A 29 -7.81 7.96 0.36
CA TYR A 29 -7.76 8.66 -0.93
C TYR A 29 -8.74 8.15 -1.98
N LYS A 30 -9.44 7.04 -1.72
CA LYS A 30 -10.36 6.37 -2.68
C LYS A 30 -9.66 5.96 -3.97
N VAL A 31 -8.40 5.54 -3.87
CA VAL A 31 -7.66 5.03 -5.04
C VAL A 31 -8.19 3.64 -5.43
N PRO A 32 -8.42 3.38 -6.73
CA PRO A 32 -9.00 2.12 -7.20
C PRO A 32 -7.96 1.04 -7.53
N ALA A 33 -6.71 1.45 -7.66
CA ALA A 33 -5.60 0.63 -8.14
C ALA A 33 -4.30 1.10 -7.50
N ILE A 34 -3.37 0.15 -7.37
CA ILE A 34 -2.00 0.40 -6.98
C ILE A 34 -1.21 0.71 -8.26
N GLU A 35 -0.51 1.84 -8.26
CA GLU A 35 0.30 2.35 -9.36
C GLU A 35 1.33 3.34 -8.79
N ASN A 36 2.34 3.69 -9.58
CA ASN A 36 3.34 4.72 -9.26
C ASN A 36 4.16 4.52 -7.96
N LEU A 37 4.10 3.35 -7.32
CA LEU A 37 4.91 3.06 -6.13
C LEU A 37 6.43 3.07 -6.37
N GLY A 38 6.89 3.23 -7.61
CA GLY A 38 8.31 3.43 -7.92
C GLY A 38 8.86 4.73 -7.32
N SER A 39 8.03 5.76 -7.15
CA SER A 39 8.43 7.03 -6.51
C SER A 39 8.71 6.89 -5.01
N THR A 40 8.33 5.76 -4.40
CA THR A 40 8.69 5.48 -3.00
C THR A 40 10.18 5.18 -2.80
N LEU A 41 10.92 4.93 -3.90
CA LEU A 41 12.35 4.61 -3.90
C LEU A 41 12.75 3.49 -2.91
N ASP A 42 11.84 2.53 -2.69
CA ASP A 42 12.03 1.39 -1.78
C ASP A 42 12.40 1.78 -0.34
N GLN A 43 11.92 2.94 0.11
CA GLN A 43 12.31 3.50 1.39
C GLN A 43 11.45 3.05 2.58
N PHE A 44 10.31 2.42 2.33
CA PHE A 44 9.30 2.13 3.35
C PHE A 44 9.24 0.64 3.69
N ASP A 45 9.07 0.37 4.98
CA ASP A 45 8.86 -0.98 5.51
C ASP A 45 7.37 -1.35 5.48
N THR A 46 6.49 -0.35 5.67
CA THR A 46 5.02 -0.50 5.65
C THR A 46 4.37 0.53 4.72
N ILE A 47 3.36 0.11 3.97
CA ILE A 47 2.46 1.04 3.26
C ILE A 47 1.02 0.77 3.73
N ASP A 48 0.34 1.84 4.15
CA ASP A 48 -1.04 1.77 4.62
C ASP A 48 -2.02 2.28 3.56
N PHE A 49 -2.82 1.37 3.03
CA PHE A 49 -3.87 1.64 2.04
C PHE A 49 -5.29 1.63 2.65
N THR A 50 -5.44 1.81 3.95
CA THR A 50 -6.75 1.72 4.62
C THR A 50 -7.79 2.64 3.98
N ASP A 51 -9.02 2.16 3.84
CA ASP A 51 -10.20 2.90 3.33
C ASP A 51 -10.09 3.44 1.89
N ASN A 52 -9.37 2.72 1.04
CA ASN A 52 -9.34 2.91 -0.40
C ASN A 52 -10.35 2.00 -1.13
N GLU A 53 -10.33 2.03 -2.47
CA GLU A 53 -11.22 1.22 -3.31
C GLU A 53 -10.47 0.20 -4.16
N ILE A 54 -9.30 -0.26 -3.68
CA ILE A 54 -8.40 -1.14 -4.42
C ILE A 54 -9.08 -2.49 -4.63
N ARG A 55 -9.15 -2.94 -5.89
CA ARG A 55 -9.79 -4.21 -6.29
C ARG A 55 -8.82 -5.35 -6.57
N LYS A 56 -7.56 -5.03 -6.84
CA LYS A 56 -6.53 -5.99 -7.19
C LYS A 56 -5.21 -5.61 -6.53
N LEU A 57 -4.55 -6.60 -5.92
CA LEU A 57 -3.17 -6.48 -5.47
C LEU A 57 -2.24 -6.81 -6.64
N ASP A 58 -1.80 -5.78 -7.34
CA ASP A 58 -0.96 -5.85 -8.54
C ASP A 58 -0.28 -4.50 -8.78
N GLY A 59 0.60 -4.38 -9.77
CA GLY A 59 1.18 -3.09 -10.16
C GLY A 59 2.31 -2.59 -9.25
N PHE A 60 2.83 -3.46 -8.38
CA PHE A 60 3.99 -3.14 -7.55
C PHE A 60 5.28 -3.21 -8.39
N PRO A 61 6.20 -2.23 -8.25
CA PRO A 61 7.59 -2.41 -8.65
C PRO A 61 8.30 -3.37 -7.68
N LEU A 62 9.57 -3.68 -7.95
CA LEU A 62 10.39 -4.40 -6.99
C LEU A 62 10.66 -3.49 -5.77
N LEU A 63 10.09 -3.84 -4.62
CA LEU A 63 10.29 -3.17 -3.33
C LEU A 63 10.84 -4.18 -2.32
N GLN A 64 12.16 -4.23 -2.15
CA GLN A 64 12.84 -5.21 -1.30
C GLN A 64 12.69 -4.89 0.19
N ARG A 65 12.50 -3.61 0.53
CA ARG A 65 12.33 -3.17 1.92
C ARG A 65 10.90 -3.38 2.42
N LEU A 66 9.92 -3.41 1.52
CA LEU A 66 8.51 -3.51 1.88
C LEU A 66 8.18 -4.84 2.55
N LYS A 67 7.90 -4.79 3.85
CA LYS A 67 7.55 -5.95 4.69
C LYS A 67 6.06 -6.10 4.86
N SER A 68 5.31 -5.00 4.92
CA SER A 68 3.90 -5.00 5.31
C SER A 68 3.02 -4.12 4.42
N LEU A 69 1.84 -4.63 4.08
CA LEU A 69 0.75 -3.86 3.47
C LEU A 69 -0.49 -3.89 4.34
N ILE A 70 -1.01 -2.72 4.72
CA ILE A 70 -2.29 -2.61 5.44
C ILE A 70 -3.40 -2.33 4.43
N MET A 71 -4.34 -3.27 4.29
CA MET A 71 -5.35 -3.26 3.21
C MET A 71 -6.80 -3.13 3.70
N THR A 72 -7.00 -2.73 4.96
CA THR A 72 -8.32 -2.59 5.60
C THR A 72 -9.27 -1.70 4.78
N GLY A 73 -10.55 -2.05 4.70
CA GLY A 73 -11.55 -1.23 4.01
C GLY A 73 -11.46 -1.21 2.47
N ASN A 74 -10.65 -2.08 1.85
CA ASN A 74 -10.57 -2.22 0.39
C ASN A 74 -11.48 -3.32 -0.17
N LYS A 75 -11.62 -3.38 -1.50
CA LYS A 75 -12.47 -4.34 -2.24
C LYS A 75 -11.65 -5.37 -3.00
N VAL A 76 -10.57 -5.86 -2.40
CA VAL A 76 -9.61 -6.76 -3.08
C VAL A 76 -10.28 -8.09 -3.41
N LEU A 77 -10.43 -8.39 -4.71
CA LEU A 77 -11.01 -9.63 -5.22
C LEU A 77 -9.96 -10.58 -5.80
N ARG A 78 -8.77 -10.07 -6.15
CA ARG A 78 -7.71 -10.84 -6.81
C ARG A 78 -6.34 -10.34 -6.36
N TYR A 79 -5.37 -11.25 -6.31
CA TYR A 79 -3.99 -10.92 -6.02
C TYR A 79 -3.06 -11.58 -7.03
N ASN A 80 -2.05 -10.82 -7.46
CA ASN A 80 -0.89 -11.34 -8.16
C ASN A 80 0.26 -11.49 -7.14
N ARG A 81 1.23 -12.35 -7.42
CA ARG A 81 2.44 -12.44 -6.60
C ARG A 81 3.32 -11.21 -6.89
N PHE A 82 3.56 -10.35 -5.90
CA PHE A 82 4.35 -9.12 -6.07
C PHE A 82 5.62 -9.06 -5.20
N ASN A 83 5.66 -9.77 -4.06
CA ASN A 83 6.88 -9.99 -3.27
C ASN A 83 6.66 -11.23 -2.38
N ARG A 84 7.65 -12.12 -2.27
CA ARG A 84 7.47 -13.41 -1.57
C ARG A 84 7.38 -13.26 -0.06
N ASP A 85 8.03 -12.23 0.48
CA ASP A 85 8.22 -12.07 1.93
C ASP A 85 7.34 -10.94 2.52
N THR A 86 6.56 -10.25 1.69
CA THR A 86 5.66 -9.20 2.16
C THR A 86 4.42 -9.81 2.81
N THR A 87 4.20 -9.44 4.06
CA THR A 87 3.00 -9.78 4.83
C THR A 87 1.88 -8.81 4.45
N ILE A 88 0.70 -9.36 4.14
CA ILE A 88 -0.50 -8.55 3.90
C ILE A 88 -1.33 -8.58 5.16
N ILE A 89 -1.40 -7.43 5.83
CA ILE A 89 -2.18 -7.25 7.05
C ILE A 89 -3.56 -6.77 6.62
N ARG A 90 -4.55 -7.65 6.80
CA ARG A 90 -5.96 -7.35 6.59
C ARG A 90 -6.62 -7.28 7.96
N ILE A 91 -7.01 -6.10 8.41
CA ILE A 91 -7.80 -5.95 9.65
C ILE A 91 -9.25 -5.72 9.24
N GLY A 92 -9.99 -6.81 9.03
CA GLY A 92 -11.41 -6.78 8.66
C GLY A 92 -11.81 -8.06 7.94
N GLU A 93 -12.84 -8.73 8.47
CA GLU A 93 -13.41 -9.99 8.00
C GLU A 93 -13.77 -9.90 6.51
N ASP A 94 -13.09 -10.69 5.69
CA ASP A 94 -13.52 -11.19 4.38
C ASP A 94 -12.29 -11.69 3.63
N LEU A 95 -11.80 -12.86 4.06
CA LEU A 95 -11.25 -13.95 3.25
C LEU A 95 -11.37 -15.25 4.05
#